data_AF-A0A4U9YTX4-F1
#
_entry.id   AF-A0A4U9YTX4-F1
#
_cell.length_a   1.000
_cell.length_b   1.000
_cell.length_c   1.000
_cell.angle_alpha   90.00
_cell.angle_beta   90.00
_cell.angle_gamma   90.00
#
_symmetry.space_group_name_H-M   'P 1'
#
loop_
_entity.id
_entity.type
_entity.pdbx_description
1 polymer ?
#
loop_
_entity_poly.entity_id
_entity_poly.type
_entity_poly.pdbx_seq_one_letter_code
_entity_poly.pdbx_strand_id
1 'polypeptide(L)'
;MLVQVYLKGGVYHYYGSVIEIFKDIMIFGNEYRSEIIKEHIGIKKQIASVEFIAKELVDKVIDENPYMPLYIEFLIAKKRKPELNEIFVELQEQAKESLKKIFGDTPNWLTNCDTFQFITDFVNAMILGSDVLEARENFKKNRKILEKMFICILENGEGYNKVL
;
A
#
# COMPACT_ATOMS: atom_id res chain seq x y z
N MET A 1 15.19 22.24 5.33
CA MET A 1 13.95 22.86 5.86
C MET A 1 13.69 22.23 7.22
N LEU A 2 13.59 23.05 8.26
CA LEU A 2 13.74 22.71 9.67
C LEU A 2 12.60 21.82 10.19
N VAL A 3 12.92 20.62 10.71
CA VAL A 3 12.06 19.93 11.67
C VAL A 3 12.31 20.59 13.01
N GLN A 4 11.44 21.55 13.33
CA GLN A 4 11.41 22.18 14.64
C GLN A 4 11.03 21.11 15.67
N VAL A 5 11.84 21.01 16.72
CA VAL A 5 11.57 20.24 17.92
C VAL A 5 10.23 20.72 18.49
N TYR A 6 9.13 20.04 18.17
CA TYR A 6 7.87 20.26 18.85
C TYR A 6 8.05 19.78 20.29
N LEU A 7 7.96 20.74 21.21
CA LEU A 7 7.86 20.53 22.65
C LEU A 7 6.96 19.32 22.91
N LYS A 8 7.50 18.32 23.61
CA LYS A 8 6.80 17.09 24.03
C LYS A 8 5.44 17.34 24.72
N GLY A 9 5.09 18.56 25.08
CA GLY A 9 3.74 18.91 25.58
C GLY A 9 2.68 19.09 24.48
N GLY A 10 3.00 19.71 23.34
CA GLY A 10 1.98 20.13 22.37
C GLY A 10 1.33 19.00 21.57
N VAL A 11 2.10 17.99 21.19
CA VAL A 11 1.61 16.83 20.43
C VAL A 11 0.72 15.91 21.29
N TYR A 12 1.08 15.72 22.57
CA TYR A 12 0.29 14.94 23.53
C TYR A 12 -1.01 15.63 23.96
N HIS A 13 -1.16 16.94 23.72
CA HIS A 13 -2.43 17.63 23.95
C HIS A 13 -3.43 17.43 22.80
N TYR A 14 -2.95 17.07 21.60
CA TYR A 14 -3.81 16.81 20.44
C TYR A 14 -4.08 15.31 20.24
N TYR A 15 -3.15 14.45 20.66
CA TYR A 15 -3.26 13.00 20.55
C TYR A 15 -3.32 12.34 21.93
N GLY A 16 -4.30 11.46 22.11
CA GLY A 16 -4.48 10.66 23.33
C GLY A 16 -3.46 9.53 23.47
N SER A 17 -2.79 9.12 22.38
CA SER A 17 -1.74 8.11 22.43
C SER A 17 -0.75 8.18 21.25
N VAL A 18 0.39 7.51 21.40
CA VAL A 18 1.37 7.29 20.30
C VAL A 18 0.75 6.48 19.16
N ILE A 19 -0.24 5.63 19.46
CA ILE A 19 -0.94 4.81 18.47
C ILE A 19 -1.77 5.69 17.54
N GLU A 20 -2.41 6.73 18.06
CA GLU A 20 -3.17 7.69 17.24
C GLU A 20 -2.25 8.49 16.31
N ILE A 21 -1.11 8.97 16.82
CA ILE A 21 -0.09 9.64 15.98
C ILE A 21 0.37 8.70 14.86
N PHE A 22 0.66 7.45 15.20
CA PHE A 22 1.10 6.45 14.25
C PHE A 22 0.02 6.20 13.17
N LYS A 23 -1.24 6.07 13.58
CA LYS A 23 -2.38 5.88 12.68
C LYS A 23 -2.50 7.05 11.69
N ASP A 24 -2.43 8.28 12.16
CA ASP A 24 -2.50 9.46 11.28
C ASP A 24 -1.35 9.49 10.26
N ILE A 25 -0.14 9.13 10.67
CA ILE A 25 1.00 9.04 9.73
C ILE A 25 0.74 7.97 8.66
N MET A 26 0.13 6.83 9.01
CA MET A 26 -0.23 5.80 8.03
C MET A 26 -1.34 6.26 7.08
N ILE A 27 -2.32 7.03 7.59
CA ILE A 27 -3.36 7.65 6.76
C ILE A 27 -2.72 8.62 5.76
N PHE A 28 -1.80 9.49 6.20
CA PHE A 28 -1.05 10.37 5.30
C PHE A 28 -0.23 9.59 4.26
N GLY A 29 0.32 8.43 4.62
CA GLY A 29 0.97 7.53 3.67
C GLY A 29 0.01 7.01 2.58
N ASN A 30 -1.21 6.61 2.96
CA ASN A 30 -2.25 6.19 2.01
C ASN A 30 -2.72 7.34 1.11
N GLU A 31 -2.88 8.54 1.66
CA GLU A 31 -3.26 9.75 0.91
C GLU A 31 -2.17 10.13 -0.09
N TYR A 32 -0.91 10.19 0.35
CA TYR A 32 0.26 10.42 -0.50
C TYR A 32 0.25 9.47 -1.71
N ARG A 33 0.01 8.18 -1.47
CA ARG A 33 0.00 7.20 -2.55
C ARG A 33 -1.23 7.31 -3.45
N SER A 34 -2.38 7.69 -2.90
CA SER A 34 -3.60 7.97 -3.67
C SER A 34 -3.41 9.14 -4.63
N GLU A 35 -2.73 10.22 -4.20
CA GLU A 35 -2.44 11.38 -5.06
C GLU A 35 -1.48 11.03 -6.21
N ILE A 36 -0.45 10.22 -5.95
CA ILE A 36 0.45 9.72 -7.01
C ILE A 36 -0.32 8.94 -8.08
N ILE A 37 -1.21 8.03 -7.66
CA ILE A 37 -2.01 7.23 -8.61
C ILE A 37 -2.91 8.15 -9.45
N LYS A 38 -3.58 9.13 -8.82
CA LYS A 38 -4.42 10.11 -9.54
C LYS A 38 -3.61 10.92 -10.56
N GLU A 39 -2.42 11.38 -10.18
CA GLU A 39 -1.52 12.10 -11.07
C GLU A 39 -1.13 11.22 -12.27
N HIS A 40 -0.74 9.97 -12.03
CA HIS A 40 -0.38 9.03 -13.09
C HIS A 40 -1.53 8.73 -14.06
N ILE A 41 -2.76 8.61 -13.57
CA ILE A 41 -3.96 8.45 -14.42
C ILE A 41 -4.17 9.70 -15.28
N GLY A 42 -4.15 10.88 -14.66
CA GLY A 42 -4.40 12.16 -15.33
C GLY A 42 -3.39 12.48 -16.42
N ILE A 43 -2.09 12.31 -16.13
CA ILE A 43 -0.99 12.55 -17.08
C ILE A 43 -1.07 11.59 -18.27
N LYS A 44 -1.37 10.31 -18.02
CA LYS A 44 -1.31 9.28 -19.06
C LYS A 44 -2.64 9.11 -19.81
N LYS A 45 -3.72 9.76 -19.37
CA LYS A 45 -5.11 9.53 -19.83
C LYS A 45 -5.44 8.03 -19.92
N GLN A 46 -4.87 7.23 -19.02
CA GLN A 46 -5.04 5.79 -19.02
C GLN A 46 -6.32 5.44 -18.28
N ILE A 47 -7.13 4.57 -18.88
CA ILE A 47 -8.11 3.79 -18.13
C ILE A 47 -7.32 2.91 -17.14
N ALA A 48 -7.90 2.58 -15.99
CA ALA A 48 -7.31 1.71 -14.97
C ALA A 48 -7.12 0.26 -15.48
N SER A 49 -6.26 0.08 -16.48
CA SER A 49 -5.96 -1.21 -17.09
C SER A 49 -5.14 -2.07 -16.12
N VAL A 50 -5.15 -3.38 -16.36
CA VAL A 50 -4.37 -4.32 -15.55
C VAL A 50 -2.88 -3.97 -15.56
N GLU A 51 -2.33 -3.54 -16.70
CA GLU A 51 -0.93 -3.13 -16.82
C GLU A 51 -0.63 -1.85 -16.05
N PHE A 52 -1.57 -0.91 -16.02
CA PHE A 52 -1.44 0.29 -15.20
C PHE A 52 -1.38 -0.07 -13.72
N ILE A 53 -2.33 -0.88 -13.25
CA ILE A 53 -2.40 -1.31 -11.85
C ILE A 53 -1.15 -2.10 -11.46
N ALA A 54 -0.69 -3.01 -12.31
CA ALA A 54 0.54 -3.76 -12.08
C ALA A 54 1.76 -2.83 -11.91
N LYS A 55 1.86 -1.77 -12.72
CA LYS A 55 2.94 -0.77 -12.57
C LYS A 55 2.85 -0.04 -11.24
N GLU A 56 1.65 0.39 -10.83
CA GLU A 56 1.46 1.07 -9.54
C GLU A 56 1.78 0.15 -8.34
N LEU A 57 1.46 -1.14 -8.43
CA LEU A 57 1.83 -2.12 -7.40
C LEU A 57 3.34 -2.31 -7.32
N VAL A 58 4.02 -2.40 -8.46
CA VAL A 58 5.49 -2.47 -8.49
C VAL A 58 6.12 -1.19 -7.98
N ASP A 59 5.60 -0.03 -8.37
CA ASP A 59 6.04 1.26 -7.85
C ASP A 59 5.95 1.27 -6.33
N LYS A 60 4.81 0.86 -5.76
CA LYS A 60 4.63 0.76 -4.30
C LYS A 60 5.66 -0.17 -3.62
N VAL A 61 6.01 -1.30 -4.24
CA VAL A 61 6.97 -2.27 -3.67
C VAL A 61 8.40 -1.72 -3.61
N ILE A 62 8.79 -0.93 -4.61
CA ILE A 62 10.17 -0.42 -4.74
C ILE A 62 10.32 1.03 -4.27
N ASP A 63 9.22 1.68 -3.89
CA ASP A 63 9.17 3.10 -3.54
C ASP A 63 10.04 3.41 -2.33
N GLU A 64 10.74 4.53 -2.41
CA GLU A 64 11.56 5.07 -1.33
C GLU A 64 10.96 6.41 -0.93
N ASN A 65 9.98 6.34 -0.02
CA ASN A 65 9.31 7.53 0.50
C ASN A 65 9.42 7.60 2.04
N PRO A 66 9.21 8.79 2.64
CA PRO A 66 9.37 8.98 4.09
C PRO A 66 8.45 8.12 4.97
N TYR A 67 7.34 7.61 4.43
CA TYR A 67 6.39 6.77 5.16
C TYR A 67 6.78 5.29 5.16
N MET A 68 7.55 4.84 4.17
CA MET A 68 7.87 3.42 3.97
C MET A 68 8.58 2.77 5.17
N PRO A 69 9.60 3.38 5.82
CA PRO A 69 10.24 2.78 6.99
C PRO A 69 9.25 2.56 8.15
N LEU A 70 8.33 3.49 8.38
CA LEU A 70 7.32 3.36 9.43
C LEU A 70 6.30 2.27 9.11
N TYR A 71 5.92 2.13 7.84
CA TYR A 71 5.04 1.07 7.38
C TYR A 71 5.67 -0.32 7.58
N ILE A 72 6.97 -0.47 7.30
CA ILE A 72 7.70 -1.72 7.50
C ILE A 72 7.74 -2.11 8.98
N GLU A 73 8.12 -1.18 9.86
CA GLU A 73 8.12 -1.40 11.31
C GLU A 73 6.74 -1.83 11.83
N PHE A 74 5.68 -1.24 11.28
CA PHE A 74 4.31 -1.60 11.59
C PHE A 74 3.94 -3.02 11.13
N LEU A 75 4.29 -3.39 9.91
CA LEU A 75 4.08 -4.76 9.41
C LEU A 75 4.80 -5.80 10.28
N ILE A 76 5.98 -5.48 10.82
CA ILE A 76 6.73 -6.35 11.73
C ILE A 76 6.06 -6.39 13.12
N ALA A 77 5.68 -5.23 13.66
CA ALA A 77 5.13 -5.10 15.01
C ALA A 77 3.73 -5.71 15.16
N LYS A 78 2.88 -5.62 14.12
CA LYS A 78 1.48 -6.08 14.19
C LYS A 78 1.33 -7.58 14.52
N LYS A 79 2.35 -8.39 14.19
CA LYS A 79 2.38 -9.81 14.57
C LYS A 79 2.32 -10.03 16.08
N ARG A 80 2.82 -9.09 16.88
CA ARG A 80 2.96 -9.22 18.34
C ARG A 80 1.97 -8.35 19.12
N LYS A 81 1.23 -7.46 18.44
CA LYS A 81 0.35 -6.46 19.06
C LYS A 81 -1.04 -6.47 18.40
N PRO A 82 -2.07 -7.04 19.07
CA PRO A 82 -3.42 -7.14 18.51
C PRO A 82 -4.02 -5.79 18.09
N GLU A 83 -3.81 -4.73 18.88
CA GLU A 83 -4.25 -3.35 18.59
C GLU A 83 -3.79 -2.84 17.20
N LEU A 84 -2.61 -3.28 16.74
CA LEU A 84 -2.09 -2.89 15.43
C LEU A 84 -2.75 -3.64 14.28
N ASN A 85 -3.33 -4.82 14.52
CA ASN A 85 -4.10 -5.54 13.49
C ASN A 85 -5.43 -4.84 13.21
N GLU A 86 -6.09 -4.29 14.23
CA GLU A 86 -7.33 -3.50 14.04
C GLU A 86 -7.05 -2.28 13.16
N ILE A 87 -5.96 -1.55 13.46
CA ILE A 87 -5.49 -0.42 12.64
C ILE A 87 -5.15 -0.85 11.22
N PHE A 88 -4.51 -2.01 11.04
CA PHE A 88 -4.16 -2.53 9.71
C PHE A 88 -5.41 -2.78 8.87
N VAL A 89 -6.44 -3.41 9.44
CA VAL A 89 -7.71 -3.67 8.75
C VAL A 89 -8.40 -2.36 8.36
N GLU A 90 -8.44 -1.38 9.25
CA GLU A 90 -9.00 -0.06 8.94
C GLU A 90 -8.25 0.65 7.79
N LEU A 91 -6.91 0.62 7.82
CA LEU A 91 -6.08 1.21 6.76
C LEU A 91 -6.28 0.49 5.42
N GLN A 92 -6.47 -0.83 5.41
CA GLN A 92 -6.78 -1.60 4.20
C GLN A 92 -8.13 -1.20 3.61
N GLU A 93 -9.18 -1.07 4.43
CA GLU A 93 -10.49 -0.67 3.95
C GLU A 93 -10.50 0.78 3.44
N GLN A 94 -9.83 1.70 4.13
CA GLN A 94 -9.66 3.08 3.64
C GLN A 94 -8.92 3.13 2.30
N ALA A 95 -7.84 2.36 2.15
CA ALA A 95 -7.11 2.26 0.89
C ALA A 95 -7.98 1.69 -0.23
N LYS A 96 -8.77 0.65 0.06
CA LYS A 96 -9.72 0.04 -0.88
C LYS A 96 -10.79 1.04 -1.33
N GLU A 97 -11.37 1.80 -0.39
CA GLU A 97 -12.35 2.85 -0.71
C GLU A 97 -11.75 3.98 -1.53
N SER A 98 -10.52 4.42 -1.21
CA SER A 98 -9.80 5.43 -1.99
C SER A 98 -9.60 4.96 -3.44
N LEU A 99 -9.12 3.73 -3.63
CA LEU A 99 -8.90 3.14 -4.95
C LEU A 99 -10.21 3.01 -5.75
N LYS A 100 -11.32 2.62 -5.11
CA LYS A 100 -12.64 2.58 -5.76
C LYS A 100 -13.05 3.95 -6.31
N LYS A 101 -12.83 5.01 -5.53
CA LYS A 101 -13.12 6.40 -5.95
C LYS A 101 -12.22 6.86 -7.10
N ILE A 102 -10.96 6.42 -7.11
CA ILE A 102 -9.98 6.78 -8.15
C ILE A 102 -10.31 6.12 -9.49
N PHE A 103 -10.67 4.83 -9.49
CA PHE A 103 -10.83 4.07 -10.74
C PHE A 103 -12.21 4.19 -11.39
N GLY A 104 -13.23 4.71 -10.69
CA GLY A 104 -14.58 4.88 -11.21
C GLY A 104 -15.28 3.53 -11.40
N ASP A 105 -14.97 2.83 -12.49
CA ASP A 105 -15.36 1.42 -12.68
C ASP A 105 -14.43 0.56 -11.83
N THR A 106 -15.00 -0.07 -10.80
CA THR A 106 -14.22 -0.81 -9.81
C THR A 106 -13.71 -2.11 -10.43
N PRO A 107 -12.38 -2.32 -10.53
CA PRO A 107 -11.84 -3.59 -11.03
C PRO A 107 -12.29 -4.78 -10.16
N ASN A 108 -12.50 -5.95 -10.76
CA ASN A 108 -12.98 -7.15 -10.05
C ASN A 108 -12.07 -7.56 -8.88
N TRP A 109 -10.75 -7.42 -9.03
CA TRP A 109 -9.80 -7.71 -7.95
C TRP A 109 -9.99 -6.82 -6.72
N LEU A 110 -10.59 -5.63 -6.88
CA LEU A 110 -10.86 -4.68 -5.81
C LEU A 110 -12.22 -4.94 -5.12
N THR A 111 -13.14 -5.65 -5.78
CA THR A 111 -14.42 -6.06 -5.19
C THR A 111 -14.35 -7.44 -4.55
N ASN A 112 -13.53 -8.36 -5.08
CA ASN A 112 -13.28 -9.67 -4.50
C ASN A 112 -12.36 -9.56 -3.26
N CYS A 113 -12.88 -9.90 -2.08
CA CYS A 113 -12.14 -9.81 -0.82
C CYS A 113 -10.93 -10.74 -0.76
N ASP A 114 -11.03 -11.97 -1.26
CA ASP A 114 -9.92 -12.93 -1.21
C ASP A 114 -8.79 -12.52 -2.15
N THR A 115 -9.14 -12.09 -3.37
CA THR A 115 -8.15 -11.58 -4.34
C THR A 115 -7.47 -10.32 -3.82
N PHE A 116 -8.24 -9.36 -3.27
CA PHE A 116 -7.69 -8.14 -2.69
C PHE A 116 -6.75 -8.44 -1.51
N GLN A 117 -7.15 -9.36 -0.64
CA GLN A 117 -6.35 -9.77 0.51
C GLN A 117 -5.04 -10.45 0.05
N PHE A 118 -5.13 -11.37 -0.91
CA PHE A 118 -3.95 -12.02 -1.49
C PHE A 118 -2.97 -11.01 -2.11
N ILE A 119 -3.46 -10.07 -2.92
CA ILE A 119 -2.62 -9.01 -3.50
C ILE A 119 -1.97 -8.17 -2.39
N THR A 120 -2.73 -7.82 -1.35
CA THR A 120 -2.22 -7.03 -0.23
C THR A 120 -1.10 -7.77 0.51
N ASP A 121 -1.30 -9.06 0.81
CA ASP A 121 -0.30 -9.87 1.48
C ASP A 121 0.94 -10.07 0.61
N PHE A 122 0.77 -10.27 -0.69
CA PHE A 122 1.87 -10.40 -1.64
C PHE A 122 2.70 -9.10 -1.73
N VAL A 123 2.05 -7.95 -1.87
CA VAL A 123 2.72 -6.64 -1.88
C VAL A 123 3.47 -6.41 -0.56
N ASN A 124 2.84 -6.70 0.58
CA ASN A 124 3.46 -6.51 1.89
C ASN A 124 4.66 -7.45 2.10
N ALA A 125 4.57 -8.69 1.65
CA ALA A 125 5.69 -9.62 1.67
C ALA A 125 6.87 -9.11 0.82
N MET A 126 6.58 -8.55 -0.36
CA MET A 126 7.59 -7.95 -1.22
C MET A 126 8.21 -6.69 -0.60
N ILE A 127 7.42 -5.83 0.04
CA ILE A 127 7.92 -4.65 0.77
C ILE A 127 8.83 -5.07 1.94
N LEU A 128 8.42 -6.08 2.72
CA LEU A 128 9.25 -6.65 3.78
C LEU A 128 10.53 -7.27 3.21
N GLY A 129 10.44 -7.99 2.09
CA GLY A 129 11.62 -8.53 1.41
C GLY A 129 12.57 -7.46 0.88
N SER A 130 12.03 -6.34 0.37
CA SER A 130 12.83 -5.19 -0.07
C SER A 130 13.71 -4.65 1.05
N ASP A 131 13.19 -4.64 2.28
CA ASP A 131 13.86 -4.05 3.45
C ASP A 131 14.68 -5.07 4.23
N VAL A 132 14.04 -6.14 4.73
CA VAL A 132 14.66 -7.15 5.61
C VAL A 132 15.75 -7.95 4.90
N LEU A 133 15.61 -8.19 3.59
CA LEU A 133 16.59 -8.91 2.79
C LEU A 133 17.45 -7.98 1.94
N GLU A 134 17.29 -6.66 2.09
CA GLU A 134 17.94 -5.63 1.25
C GLU A 134 17.73 -5.86 -0.27
N ALA A 135 16.59 -6.46 -0.64
CA ALA A 135 16.33 -6.90 -2.02
C ALA A 135 15.86 -5.77 -2.95
N ARG A 136 15.65 -4.55 -2.45
CA ARG A 136 15.06 -3.42 -3.21
C ARG A 136 15.77 -3.15 -4.54
N GLU A 137 17.10 -3.08 -4.54
CA GLU A 137 17.86 -2.83 -5.77
C GLU A 137 17.76 -3.98 -6.77
N ASN A 138 17.62 -5.22 -6.29
CA ASN A 138 17.34 -6.36 -7.15
C ASN A 138 15.95 -6.25 -7.79
N PHE A 139 14.93 -5.88 -7.01
CA PHE A 139 13.58 -5.67 -7.50
C PHE A 139 13.49 -4.53 -8.52
N LYS A 140 14.21 -3.41 -8.29
CA LYS A 140 14.33 -2.32 -9.27
C LYS A 140 14.95 -2.82 -10.58
N LYS A 141 16.02 -3.60 -10.53
CA LYS A 141 16.66 -4.19 -11.74
C LYS A 141 15.71 -5.15 -12.47
N ASN A 142 14.91 -5.90 -11.72
CA ASN A 142 13.97 -6.90 -12.24
C ASN A 142 12.52 -6.37 -12.38
N ARG A 143 12.33 -5.05 -12.42
CA ARG A 143 11.01 -4.40 -12.44
C ARG A 143 10.04 -5.01 -13.44
N LYS A 144 10.49 -5.24 -14.68
CA LYS A 144 9.65 -5.82 -15.75
C LYS A 144 9.15 -7.23 -15.43
N ILE A 145 9.91 -8.01 -14.66
CA ILE A 145 9.50 -9.34 -14.21
C ILE A 145 8.41 -9.20 -13.16
N LEU A 146 8.58 -8.28 -12.20
CA LEU A 146 7.57 -7.99 -11.17
C LEU A 146 6.26 -7.49 -11.80
N GLU A 147 6.34 -6.59 -12.79
CA GLU A 147 5.14 -6.12 -13.51
C GLU A 147 4.38 -7.30 -14.15
N LYS A 148 5.09 -8.24 -14.79
CA LYS A 148 4.47 -9.45 -15.36
C LYS A 148 3.86 -10.36 -14.30
N MET A 149 4.50 -10.49 -13.14
CA MET A 149 3.95 -11.28 -12.02
C MET A 149 2.65 -10.66 -11.50
N PHE A 150 2.61 -9.33 -11.32
CA PHE A 150 1.39 -8.64 -10.89
C PHE A 150 0.28 -8.70 -11.94
N ILE A 151 0.59 -8.58 -13.23
CA ILE A 151 -0.39 -8.81 -14.31
C ILE A 151 -1.00 -10.20 -14.18
N CYS A 152 -0.16 -11.24 -14.06
CA CYS A 152 -0.63 -12.61 -13.89
C CYS A 152 -1.53 -12.78 -12.65
N ILE A 153 -1.16 -12.21 -11.51
CA ILE A 153 -1.97 -12.25 -10.29
C ILE A 153 -3.33 -11.56 -10.50
N LEU A 154 -3.33 -10.37 -11.12
CA LEU A 154 -4.54 -9.58 -11.35
C LEU A 154 -5.50 -10.29 -12.32
N GLU A 155 -5.00 -10.83 -13.43
CA GLU A 155 -5.79 -11.57 -14.43
C GLU A 155 -6.37 -12.87 -13.85
N ASN A 156 -5.60 -13.63 -13.07
CA ASN A 156 -6.08 -14.87 -12.47
C ASN A 156 -7.00 -14.62 -11.27
N GLY A 157 -6.86 -13.46 -10.61
CA GLY A 157 -7.79 -13.00 -9.58
C GLY A 157 -9.22 -12.78 -10.08
N GLU A 158 -9.41 -12.67 -11.40
CA GLU A 158 -10.73 -12.58 -12.06
C GLU A 158 -11.38 -13.97 -12.29
N GLY A 159 -10.62 -15.07 -12.20
CA GLY A 159 -11.03 -16.40 -12.64
C GLY A 159 -11.32 -17.44 -11.54
N TYR A 160 -11.00 -17.17 -10.27
CA TYR A 160 -11.07 -18.18 -9.19
C TYR A 160 -12.48 -18.58 -8.73
N ASN A 161 -13.55 -17.98 -9.26
CA ASN A 161 -14.94 -18.38 -8.96
C ASN A 161 -15.47 -19.55 -9.84
N LYS A 162 -14.61 -20.29 -10.55
CA LYS A 162 -15.08 -21.41 -11.38
C LYS A 162 -14.50 -22.79 -11.10
N VAL A 163 -13.39 -22.93 -10.38
CA VAL A 163 -12.86 -24.27 -10.08
C VAL A 163 -12.07 -24.22 -8.78
N LEU A 164 -12.70 -24.60 -7.68
CA LEU A 164 -12.20 -25.49 -6.63
C LEU A 164 -13.35 -25.80 -5.66
#